data_AF-A0A0C2GXP6-F1
#
_entry.id   AF-A0A0C2GXP6-F1
#
_cell.length_a   1.000
_cell.length_b   1.000
_cell.length_c   1.000
_cell.angle_alpha   90.00
_cell.angle_beta   90.00
_cell.angle_gamma   90.00
#
_symmetry.space_group_name_H-M   'P 1'
#
loop_
_entity.id
_entity.type
_entity.pdbx_description
1 polymer ?
#
loop_
_entity_poly.entity_id
_entity_poly.type
_entity_poly.pdbx_seq_one_letter_code
_entity_poly.pdbx_strand_id
1 'polypeptide(L)'
;MENYEPLPGITIGDMGEKPGAWNGVENGWMEFKNHRAPLWTLLNKGCEVTTNGEYYSEYKSSSEKQSVSLGALSVGRIGIIGKGVIASGLAATIGIRYSACRKQFGPKKGGEGNQDLLP
;
A
#
# COMPACT_ATOMS: atom_id res chain seq x y z
N MET A 1 -22.33 -15.30 12.12
CA MET A 1 -21.11 -15.75 11.41
C MET A 1 -20.32 -16.53 12.44
N GLU A 2 -20.52 -17.84 12.54
CA GLU A 2 -20.08 -18.63 13.70
C GLU A 2 -18.75 -19.37 13.47
N ASN A 3 -18.32 -19.54 12.21
CA ASN A 3 -17.19 -20.42 11.87
C ASN A 3 -16.21 -19.86 10.81
N TYR A 4 -16.33 -18.59 10.41
CA TYR A 4 -15.44 -17.95 9.41
C TYR A 4 -15.38 -18.64 8.03
N GLU A 5 -16.33 -19.53 7.74
CA GLU A 5 -16.38 -20.21 6.44
C GLU A 5 -16.89 -19.28 5.32
N PRO A 6 -16.44 -19.49 4.07
CA PRO A 6 -16.95 -18.74 2.92
C PRO A 6 -18.45 -18.94 2.74
N LEU A 7 -19.14 -17.89 2.28
CA LEU A 7 -20.57 -17.97 1.96
C LEU A 7 -20.81 -18.87 0.74
N PRO A 8 -22.01 -19.47 0.60
CA PRO A 8 -22.35 -20.26 -0.58
C PRO A 8 -22.13 -19.50 -1.89
N GLY A 9 -21.44 -20.13 -2.83
CA GLY A 9 -21.11 -19.54 -4.12
C GLY A 9 -19.98 -18.51 -4.07
N ILE A 10 -19.25 -18.39 -2.95
CA ILE A 10 -18.01 -17.61 -2.84
C ILE A 10 -16.86 -18.57 -2.56
N THR A 11 -15.81 -18.50 -3.38
CA THR A 11 -14.53 -19.14 -3.12
C THR A 11 -13.51 -18.07 -2.80
N ILE A 12 -12.72 -18.25 -1.75
CA ILE A 12 -11.60 -17.37 -1.39
C ILE A 12 -10.32 -18.18 -1.30
N GLY A 13 -9.19 -17.52 -1.54
CA GLY A 13 -7.88 -18.14 -1.33
C GLY A 13 -6.79 -17.11 -1.09
N ASP A 14 -5.66 -17.56 -0.56
CA ASP A 14 -4.48 -16.73 -0.36
C ASP A 14 -3.71 -16.55 -1.68
N MET A 15 -3.08 -15.39 -1.87
CA MET A 15 -2.26 -15.09 -3.05
C MET A 15 -0.89 -15.78 -3.01
N GLY A 16 -0.48 -16.27 -1.85
CA GLY A 16 0.80 -16.93 -1.60
C GLY A 16 1.88 -15.98 -1.09
N GLU A 17 3.11 -16.44 -1.30
CA GLU A 17 4.32 -15.72 -0.90
C GLU A 17 4.45 -14.39 -1.65
N LYS A 18 4.83 -13.36 -0.89
CA LYS A 18 5.03 -12.00 -1.36
C LYS A 18 6.44 -11.53 -1.02
N PRO A 19 7.03 -10.61 -1.80
CA PRO A 19 8.40 -10.16 -1.55
C PRO A 19 8.52 -9.41 -0.22
N GLY A 20 9.56 -9.74 0.55
CA GLY A 20 9.97 -8.99 1.74
C GLY A 20 8.89 -8.89 2.82
N ALA A 21 8.68 -7.67 3.33
CA ALA A 21 7.75 -7.43 4.44
C ALA A 21 6.26 -7.60 4.08
N TRP A 22 5.93 -7.80 2.80
CA TRP A 22 4.55 -7.95 2.35
C TRP A 22 3.92 -9.30 2.74
N ASN A 23 4.71 -10.28 3.20
CA ASN A 23 4.20 -11.52 3.78
C ASN A 23 3.36 -11.31 5.04
N GLY A 24 3.49 -10.16 5.72
CA GLY A 24 2.63 -9.80 6.85
C GLY A 24 1.24 -9.29 6.45
N VAL A 25 0.93 -9.21 5.15
CA VAL A 25 -0.36 -8.76 4.63
C VAL A 25 -1.09 -9.94 3.99
N GLU A 26 -2.32 -10.22 4.43
CA GLU A 26 -3.13 -11.35 3.94
C GLU A 26 -3.85 -10.99 2.63
N ASN A 27 -3.08 -10.72 1.57
CA ASN A 27 -3.66 -10.55 0.24
C ASN A 27 -4.21 -11.88 -0.27
N GLY A 28 -5.49 -11.89 -0.63
CA GLY A 28 -6.17 -13.04 -1.23
C GLY A 28 -6.84 -12.73 -2.55
N TRP A 29 -7.46 -13.75 -3.12
CA TRP A 29 -8.36 -13.68 -4.27
C TRP A 29 -9.75 -14.18 -3.88
N MET A 30 -10.75 -13.80 -4.68
CA MET A 30 -12.14 -14.18 -4.47
C MET A 30 -12.83 -14.45 -5.82
N GLU A 31 -13.57 -15.54 -5.89
CA GLU A 31 -14.41 -15.93 -7.03
C GLU A 31 -15.87 -15.98 -6.59
N PHE A 32 -16.76 -15.46 -7.44
CA PHE A 32 -18.21 -15.52 -7.24
C PHE A 32 -18.86 -16.45 -8.26
N LYS A 33 -19.46 -17.54 -7.77
CA LYS A 33 -20.24 -18.50 -8.55
C LYS A 33 -21.73 -18.32 -8.26
N ASN A 34 -22.40 -17.47 -9.04
CA ASN A 34 -23.83 -17.18 -8.93
C ASN A 34 -24.28 -16.73 -7.53
N HIS A 35 -23.39 -16.16 -6.72
CA HIS A 35 -23.75 -15.58 -5.44
C HIS A 35 -24.77 -14.44 -5.63
N ARG A 36 -25.73 -14.31 -4.70
CA ARG A 36 -26.78 -13.29 -4.74
C ARG A 36 -26.68 -12.44 -3.49
N ALA A 37 -26.45 -11.14 -3.68
CA ALA A 37 -26.50 -10.14 -2.62
C ALA A 37 -27.80 -9.32 -2.74
N PRO A 38 -28.39 -8.87 -1.62
CA PRO A 38 -29.53 -7.96 -1.65
C PRO A 38 -29.22 -6.64 -2.36
N LEU A 39 -30.20 -6.04 -3.04
CA LEU A 39 -30.02 -4.78 -3.77
C LEU A 39 -29.47 -3.64 -2.90
N TRP A 40 -29.87 -3.60 -1.62
CA TRP A 40 -29.43 -2.56 -0.67
C TRP A 40 -27.94 -2.62 -0.31
N THR A 41 -27.21 -3.68 -0.67
CA THR A 41 -25.75 -3.75 -0.47
C THR A 41 -24.98 -2.99 -1.56
N LEU A 42 -25.65 -2.51 -2.61
CA LEU A 42 -25.03 -1.74 -3.68
C LEU A 42 -24.67 -0.33 -3.19
N LEU A 43 -23.40 0.06 -3.34
CA LEU A 43 -22.99 1.45 -3.15
C LEU A 43 -23.52 2.29 -4.31
N ASN A 44 -24.68 2.92 -4.10
CA ASN A 44 -25.48 3.58 -5.12
C ASN A 44 -25.45 5.12 -5.04
N LYS A 45 -24.43 5.71 -4.39
CA LYS A 45 -24.31 7.17 -4.26
C LYS A 45 -24.15 7.82 -5.64
N GLY A 46 -25.15 8.61 -6.05
CA GLY A 46 -25.20 9.30 -7.34
C GLY A 46 -25.60 8.42 -8.55
N CYS A 47 -25.76 7.11 -8.34
CA CYS A 47 -26.22 6.15 -9.35
C CYS A 47 -27.10 5.09 -8.70
N GLU A 48 -28.38 5.04 -9.04
CA GLU A 48 -29.36 4.15 -8.43
C GLU A 48 -29.83 3.07 -9.40
N VAL A 49 -30.19 1.91 -8.86
CA VAL A 49 -30.96 0.88 -9.56
C VAL A 49 -32.23 0.65 -8.74
N THR A 50 -33.39 0.89 -9.34
CA THR A 50 -34.68 0.73 -8.68
C THR A 50 -35.01 -0.76 -8.47
N THR A 51 -36.00 -1.07 -7.63
CA THR A 51 -36.49 -2.44 -7.44
C THR A 51 -37.05 -3.07 -8.72
N ASN A 52 -37.42 -2.24 -9.69
CA ASN A 52 -37.89 -2.67 -11.01
C ASN A 52 -36.73 -2.87 -12.01
N GLY A 53 -35.49 -2.62 -11.61
CA GLY A 53 -34.30 -2.80 -12.44
C GLY A 53 -33.94 -1.60 -13.32
N GLU A 54 -34.54 -0.43 -13.08
CA GLU A 54 -34.25 0.78 -13.86
C GLU A 54 -33.03 1.51 -13.28
N TYR A 55 -32.09 1.92 -14.15
CA TYR A 55 -30.89 2.65 -13.76
C TYR A 55 -31.11 4.17 -13.86
N TYR A 56 -30.73 4.89 -12.82
CA TYR A 56 -30.73 6.34 -12.75
C TYR A 56 -29.34 6.87 -12.36
N SER A 57 -28.96 8.04 -12.87
CA SER A 57 -27.67 8.69 -12.59
C SER A 57 -27.86 10.18 -12.43
N GLU A 58 -27.36 10.74 -11.34
CA GLU A 58 -27.37 12.19 -11.09
C GLU A 58 -26.24 12.92 -11.84
N TYR A 59 -25.23 12.18 -12.31
CA TYR A 59 -24.10 12.72 -13.05
C TYR A 59 -24.48 13.12 -14.47
N LYS A 60 -24.00 14.29 -14.91
CA LYS A 60 -24.30 14.85 -16.25
C LYS A 60 -23.51 14.16 -17.36
N SER A 61 -22.38 13.54 -17.01
CA SER A 61 -21.51 12.85 -17.97
C SER A 61 -20.80 11.66 -17.35
N SER A 62 -20.37 10.73 -18.20
CA SER A 62 -19.52 9.60 -17.78
C SER A 62 -18.20 10.05 -17.16
N SER A 63 -17.65 11.18 -17.62
CA SER A 63 -16.39 11.75 -17.10
C SER A 63 -16.56 12.24 -15.66
N GLU A 64 -17.68 12.91 -15.37
CA GLU A 64 -18.01 13.36 -14.01
C GLU A 64 -18.16 12.17 -13.06
N LYS A 65 -18.92 11.14 -13.46
CA LYS A 65 -19.09 9.90 -12.69
C LYS A 65 -17.74 9.26 -12.38
N GLN A 66 -16.90 9.06 -13.40
CA GLN A 66 -15.59 8.45 -13.25
C GLN A 66 -14.67 9.29 -12.33
N SER A 67 -14.73 10.61 -12.43
CA SER A 67 -13.95 11.52 -11.58
C SER A 67 -14.33 11.39 -10.11
N VAL A 68 -15.63 11.26 -9.80
CA VAL A 68 -16.11 11.05 -8.43
C VAL A 68 -15.72 9.66 -7.94
N SER A 69 -15.92 8.60 -8.73
CA SER A 69 -15.57 7.23 -8.34
C SER A 69 -14.07 7.06 -8.07
N LEU A 70 -13.22 7.68 -8.88
CA LEU A 70 -11.76 7.60 -8.72
C LEU A 70 -11.19 8.66 -7.77
N GLY A 71 -11.99 9.64 -7.34
CA GLY A 71 -11.57 10.73 -6.46
C GLY A 71 -10.99 10.23 -5.12
N ALA A 72 -11.52 9.13 -4.60
CA ALA A 72 -11.02 8.49 -3.38
C ALA A 72 -9.54 8.06 -3.49
N LEU A 73 -9.06 7.72 -4.69
CA LEU A 73 -7.66 7.31 -4.91
C LEU A 73 -6.66 8.44 -4.68
N SER A 74 -7.10 9.71 -4.75
CA SER A 74 -6.23 10.87 -4.53
C SER A 74 -5.67 10.91 -3.11
N VAL A 75 -6.48 10.58 -2.10
CA VAL A 75 -6.01 10.49 -0.70
C VAL A 75 -4.97 9.37 -0.56
N GLY A 76 -5.18 8.23 -1.22
CA GLY A 76 -4.21 7.14 -1.26
C GLY A 76 -2.85 7.58 -1.82
N ARG A 77 -2.84 8.39 -2.88
CA ARG A 77 -1.60 8.93 -3.49
C ARG A 77 -0.84 9.84 -2.53
N ILE A 78 -1.54 10.71 -1.80
CA ILE A 78 -0.92 11.56 -0.78
C ILE A 78 -0.28 10.68 0.30
N GLY A 79 -0.97 9.62 0.72
CA GLY A 79 -0.42 8.65 1.68
C GLY A 79 0.85 7.95 1.18
N ILE A 80 0.91 7.56 -0.10
CA ILE A 80 2.10 6.96 -0.73
C ILE A 80 3.28 7.93 -0.69
N ILE A 81 3.05 9.20 -1.05
CA ILE A 81 4.09 10.24 -1.00
C ILE A 81 4.61 10.40 0.44
N GLY A 82 3.72 10.47 1.42
CA GLY A 82 4.09 10.57 2.83
C GLY A 82 4.96 9.40 3.30
N LYS A 83 4.60 8.16 2.93
CA LYS A 83 5.43 6.98 3.21
C LYS A 83 6.81 7.07 2.55
N GLY A 84 6.88 7.59 1.32
CA GLY A 84 8.14 7.81 0.61
C GLY A 84 9.07 8.80 1.31
N VAL A 85 8.52 9.90 1.83
CA VAL A 85 9.29 10.89 2.60
C VAL A 85 9.87 10.26 3.87
N ILE A 86 9.07 9.51 4.62
CA ILE A 86 9.52 8.83 5.85
C ILE A 86 10.61 7.80 5.53
N ALA A 87 10.39 6.94 4.52
CA ALA A 87 11.36 5.93 4.11
C ALA A 87 12.69 6.56 3.69
N SER A 88 12.65 7.66 2.95
CA SER A 88 13.84 8.41 2.52
C SER A 88 14.58 9.01 3.71
N GLY A 89 13.85 9.58 4.68
CA GLY A 89 14.43 10.13 5.90
C GLY A 89 15.14 9.06 6.75
N LEU A 90 14.54 7.88 6.89
CA LEU A 90 15.15 6.75 7.59
C LEU A 90 16.42 6.25 6.87
N ALA A 91 16.33 6.05 5.55
CA ALA A 91 17.46 5.60 4.75
C ALA A 91 18.65 6.59 4.81
N ALA A 92 18.37 7.89 4.65
CA ALA A 92 19.39 8.93 4.74
C ALA A 92 20.02 8.98 6.14
N THR A 93 19.22 8.86 7.20
CA THR A 93 19.72 8.84 8.58
C THR A 93 20.69 7.68 8.82
N ILE A 94 20.32 6.47 8.38
CA ILE A 94 21.17 5.28 8.48
C ILE A 94 22.45 5.48 7.68
N GLY A 95 22.32 5.91 6.41
CA GLY A 95 23.45 6.12 5.50
C GLY A 95 24.45 7.16 6.00
N ILE A 96 23.98 8.32 6.45
CA ILE A 96 24.82 9.41 6.98
C ILE A 96 25.54 8.97 8.25
N ARG A 97 24.83 8.35 9.20
CA ARG A 97 25.45 7.87 10.45
C ARG A 97 26.53 6.83 10.19
N TYR A 98 26.26 5.87 9.32
CA TYR A 98 27.26 4.86 8.94
C TYR A 98 28.47 5.50 8.25
N SER A 99 28.23 6.42 7.30
CA SER A 99 29.30 7.08 6.55
C SER A 99 30.21 7.94 7.43
N ALA A 100 29.68 8.58 8.47
CA ALA A 100 30.46 9.38 9.41
C ALA A 100 31.46 8.54 10.23
N CYS A 101 31.13 7.28 10.51
CA CYS A 101 31.99 6.38 11.30
C CYS A 101 32.84 5.46 10.42
N ARG A 102 32.38 5.13 9.20
CA ARG A 102 33.04 4.17 8.33
C ARG A 102 34.27 4.80 7.67
N LYS A 103 35.45 4.34 8.07
CA LYS A 103 36.71 4.62 7.38
C LYS A 103 36.98 3.55 6.32
N GLN A 104 37.29 3.96 5.10
CA GLN A 104 37.70 3.08 4.01
C GLN A 104 38.66 3.86 3.09
N PHE A 105 39.76 3.21 2.69
CA PHE A 105 40.94 3.82 2.04
C PHE A 105 41.78 4.76 2.95
N GLY A 106 43.04 5.00 2.53
CA GLY A 106 44.08 5.74 3.26
C GLY A 106 45.32 4.87 3.53
N PRO A 107 46.56 5.42 3.61
CA PRO A 107 47.72 4.62 3.94
C PRO A 107 47.51 3.95 5.31
N LYS A 108 48.00 2.71 5.49
CA LYS A 108 48.15 2.13 6.83
C LYS A 108 48.85 3.19 7.68
N LYS A 109 48.33 3.51 8.87
CA LYS A 109 49.16 4.19 9.89
C LYS A 109 50.50 3.43 9.93
N GLY A 110 51.58 4.08 9.48
CA GLY A 110 52.84 3.41 9.15
C GLY A 110 53.63 3.96 7.94
N GLY A 111 53.33 5.15 7.42
CA GLY A 111 54.35 5.99 6.81
C GLY A 111 54.91 6.89 7.93
N GLU A 112 56.13 6.61 8.36
CA GLU A 112 56.76 7.09 9.60
C GLU A 112 56.76 8.61 9.80
N GLY A 113 56.53 9.04 11.05
CA GLY A 113 56.63 10.43 11.50
C GLY A 113 56.02 10.66 12.88
N ASN A 114 56.74 10.27 13.92
CA ASN A 114 56.52 10.52 15.36
C ASN A 114 55.26 9.95 16.02
N GLN A 115 55.44 8.76 16.60
CA GLN A 115 54.76 8.35 17.82
C GLN A 115 55.42 9.05 19.02
N ASP A 116 54.58 9.34 20.00
CA ASP A 116 54.88 9.72 21.37
C ASP A 116 55.60 11.04 21.57
N LEU A 117 54.87 12.03 22.08
CA LEU A 117 55.36 12.90 23.15
C LEU A 117 54.18 13.70 23.74
N LEU A 118 53.83 13.34 24.98
CA LEU A 118 53.57 14.21 26.15
C LEU A 118 52.31 13.82 26.95
N PRO A 119 52.37 14.06 28.26
CA PRO A 119 52.85 13.16 29.32
C PRO A 119 51.78 12.18 29.84
#